data_AF-G0P4I4-F1
#
_entry.id   AF-G0P4I4-F1
#
_cell.length_a   1.000
_cell.length_b   1.000
_cell.length_c   1.000
_cell.angle_alpha   90.00
_cell.angle_beta   90.00
_cell.angle_gamma   90.00
#
_symmetry.space_group_name_H-M   'P 1'
#
loop_
_entity.id
_entity.type
_entity.pdbx_description
1 polymer ?
#
loop_
_entity_poly.entity_id
_entity_poly.type
_entity_poly.pdbx_seq_one_letter_code
_entity_poly.pdbx_strand_id
1 'polypeptide(L)'
;MQSVLAILGFLAILAVSDACFASGICGGGCAPPPPPVCSGGCGGGYSCGRYGCFSAKARGSKTLSFKSERTMSPDEKFMKCCEERNLPDACLSKCSFRTYTKTALQAMYFKQDYCPMQAAADIQYCAAQGQDHTECCVRNAVGTTLAGNKCFTFCDQRPGNVTQLDLSYLACYDRFENMKACFWQKLNEQPAPEFSSNIDAESEFSEQGPSRQFALSSVRTFQAKTFGQ
;
A
#
# COMPACT_ATOMS: atom_id res chain seq x y z
N MET A 1 -15.83 19.25 63.22
CA MET A 1 -16.96 19.55 62.30
C MET A 1 -16.47 20.01 60.92
N GLN A 2 -15.54 20.96 60.83
CA GLN A 2 -14.99 21.45 59.56
C GLN A 2 -14.37 20.35 58.67
N SER A 3 -13.63 19.41 59.27
CA SER A 3 -12.98 18.32 58.52
C SER A 3 -13.97 17.30 57.96
N VAL A 4 -15.12 17.11 58.60
CA VAL A 4 -16.16 16.16 58.14
C VAL A 4 -16.92 16.75 56.94
N LEU A 5 -17.18 18.06 56.96
CA LEU A 5 -17.75 18.78 55.82
C LEU A 5 -16.84 18.76 54.59
N ALA A 6 -15.51 18.86 54.79
CA ALA A 6 -14.54 18.78 53.70
C ALA A 6 -14.50 17.37 53.06
N ILE A 7 -14.58 16.31 53.87
CA ILE A 7 -14.58 14.92 53.37
C ILE A 7 -15.87 14.61 52.62
N LEU A 8 -17.03 15.05 53.14
CA LEU A 8 -18.32 14.89 52.45
C LEU A 8 -18.36 15.69 51.14
N GLY A 9 -17.76 16.89 51.11
CA GLY A 9 -17.61 17.67 49.89
C GLY A 9 -16.72 16.98 48.84
N PHE A 10 -15.60 16.39 49.25
CA PHE A 10 -14.69 15.69 48.34
C PHE A 10 -15.32 14.40 47.77
N LEU A 11 -16.09 13.66 48.58
CA LEU A 11 -16.83 12.49 48.11
C LEU A 11 -17.96 12.84 47.13
N ALA A 12 -18.60 14.00 47.29
CA ALA A 12 -19.60 14.49 46.35
C ALA A 12 -18.99 14.87 44.98
N ILE A 13 -17.76 15.41 44.96
CA ILE A 13 -17.05 15.76 43.71
C ILE A 13 -16.63 14.50 42.93
N LEU A 14 -16.23 13.44 43.62
CA LEU A 14 -15.90 12.17 42.98
C LEU A 14 -17.14 11.53 42.32
N ALA A 15 -18.31 11.60 42.96
CA ALA A 15 -19.55 11.06 42.39
C ALA A 15 -20.04 11.80 41.14
N VAL A 16 -19.82 13.11 41.04
CA VAL A 16 -20.14 13.90 39.83
C VAL A 16 -19.22 13.54 38.67
N SER A 17 -17.98 13.15 38.96
CA SER A 17 -17.01 12.75 37.94
C SER A 17 -17.44 11.46 37.22
N ASP A 18 -18.03 10.48 37.92
CA ASP A 18 -18.58 9.26 37.31
C ASP A 18 -19.87 9.52 36.52
N ALA A 19 -20.70 10.47 36.96
CA ALA A 19 -21.93 10.85 36.24
C ALA A 19 -21.64 11.62 34.92
N CYS A 20 -20.48 12.29 34.83
CA CYS A 20 -20.01 12.89 33.58
C CYS A 20 -19.50 11.85 32.57
N PHE A 21 -19.01 10.68 33.02
CA PHE A 21 -18.66 9.58 32.12
C PHE A 21 -19.88 8.76 31.66
N ALA A 22 -20.99 8.80 32.40
CA ALA A 22 -22.21 8.05 32.09
C ALA A 22 -23.25 8.82 31.25
N SER A 23 -23.04 10.11 30.98
CA SER A 23 -23.86 10.87 30.02
C SER A 23 -23.36 10.60 28.60
N GLY A 24 -23.66 9.39 28.11
CA GLY A 24 -23.26 8.89 26.80
C GLY A 24 -23.73 9.75 25.63
N ILE A 25 -22.95 10.77 25.27
CA ILE A 25 -23.03 11.46 23.97
C ILE A 25 -21.73 11.32 23.13
N CYS A 26 -20.85 10.40 23.50
CA CYS A 26 -19.72 10.00 22.66
C CYS A 26 -19.79 8.48 22.37
N GLY A 27 -20.98 8.02 21.99
CA GLY A 27 -21.28 6.63 21.61
C GLY A 27 -21.08 6.35 20.11
N GLY A 28 -20.10 7.00 19.49
CA GLY A 28 -19.74 6.75 18.10
C GLY A 28 -18.25 6.87 17.98
N GLY A 29 -17.56 5.73 17.81
CA GLY A 29 -16.15 5.71 17.45
C GLY A 29 -15.92 6.73 16.36
N CYS A 30 -14.90 7.58 16.53
CA CYS A 30 -14.56 8.60 15.56
C CYS A 30 -14.56 7.94 14.18
N ALA A 31 -15.49 8.35 13.31
CA ALA A 31 -15.48 7.88 11.95
C ALA A 31 -14.07 8.13 11.40
N PRO A 32 -13.46 7.14 10.70
CA PRO A 32 -12.15 7.34 10.12
C PRO A 32 -12.19 8.64 9.31
N PRO A 33 -11.15 9.49 9.41
CA PRO A 33 -11.14 10.77 8.71
C PRO A 33 -11.50 10.51 7.23
N PRO A 34 -12.41 11.30 6.64
CA PRO A 34 -12.85 11.07 5.28
C PRO A 34 -11.63 11.04 4.36
N PRO A 35 -11.60 10.13 3.37
CA PRO A 35 -10.50 10.11 2.41
C PRO A 35 -10.39 11.50 1.77
N PRO A 36 -9.17 12.00 1.51
CA PRO A 36 -8.99 13.28 0.85
C PRO A 36 -9.70 13.26 -0.50
N VAL A 37 -10.75 14.06 -0.63
CA VAL A 37 -11.52 14.22 -1.88
C VAL A 37 -10.93 15.35 -2.70
N CYS A 38 -10.69 15.11 -3.99
CA CYS A 38 -10.20 16.14 -4.91
C CYS A 38 -11.34 17.07 -5.37
N SER A 39 -12.07 17.68 -4.42
CA SER A 39 -13.26 18.48 -4.70
C SER A 39 -13.00 19.70 -5.59
N GLY A 40 -11.75 20.17 -5.67
CA GLY A 40 -11.30 21.26 -6.55
C GLY A 40 -10.64 20.78 -7.86
N GLY A 41 -10.69 19.48 -8.17
CA GLY A 41 -9.92 18.89 -9.25
C GLY A 41 -8.42 18.78 -8.94
N CYS A 42 -7.68 18.16 -9.85
CA CYS A 42 -6.23 18.10 -9.82
C CYS A 42 -5.67 18.91 -10.99
N GLY A 43 -4.48 19.51 -10.81
CA GLY A 43 -3.82 20.26 -11.88
C GLY A 43 -3.55 19.41 -13.12
N GLY A 44 -3.23 20.06 -14.25
CA GLY A 44 -2.87 19.36 -15.49
C GLY A 44 -1.73 18.37 -15.25
N GLY A 45 -1.88 17.14 -15.75
CA GLY A 45 -0.91 16.05 -15.52
C GLY A 45 -1.07 15.32 -14.18
N TYR A 46 -2.09 15.63 -13.39
CA TYR A 46 -2.43 14.92 -12.16
C TYR A 46 -3.84 14.31 -12.25
N SER A 47 -4.03 13.16 -11.60
CA SER A 47 -5.30 12.46 -11.49
C SER A 47 -5.71 12.32 -10.03
N CYS A 48 -7.02 12.23 -9.77
CA CYS A 48 -7.54 12.05 -8.42
C CYS A 48 -7.46 10.56 -8.02
N GLY A 49 -6.84 10.28 -6.89
CA GLY A 49 -6.70 8.94 -6.32
C GLY A 49 -7.14 8.87 -4.86
N ARG A 50 -6.87 7.74 -4.21
CA ARG A 50 -7.31 7.44 -2.84
C ARG A 50 -6.74 8.40 -1.78
N TYR A 51 -5.56 8.94 -2.03
CA TYR A 51 -4.82 9.81 -1.11
C TYR A 51 -4.72 11.26 -1.63
N GLY A 52 -5.58 11.64 -2.58
CA GLY A 52 -5.57 12.95 -3.22
C GLY A 52 -5.00 12.89 -4.63
N CYS A 53 -4.43 14.00 -5.10
CA CYS A 53 -3.88 14.10 -6.45
C CYS A 53 -2.55 13.36 -6.58
N PHE A 54 -2.41 12.54 -7.62
CA PHE A 54 -1.17 11.84 -7.98
C PHE A 54 -0.79 12.15 -9.43
N SER A 55 0.49 12.09 -9.76
CA SER A 55 0.96 12.36 -11.12
C SER A 55 0.40 11.33 -12.11
N ALA A 56 -0.37 11.80 -13.09
CA ALA A 56 -0.92 11.01 -14.18
C ALA A 56 0.14 10.79 -15.26
N LYS A 57 1.18 10.03 -14.93
CA LYS A 57 2.25 9.70 -15.88
C LYS A 57 1.74 8.66 -16.88
N ALA A 58 1.81 8.98 -18.16
CA ALA A 58 1.46 8.02 -19.20
C ALA A 58 2.34 6.77 -19.06
N ARG A 59 1.69 5.61 -18.82
CA ARG A 59 2.37 4.32 -18.85
C ARG A 59 2.69 4.04 -20.32
N GLY A 60 3.87 4.46 -20.77
CA GLY A 60 4.32 4.16 -22.12
C GLY A 60 4.26 2.66 -22.35
N SER A 61 3.66 2.23 -23.46
CA SER A 61 3.87 0.87 -23.93
C SER A 61 5.37 0.77 -24.22
N LYS A 62 6.10 0.11 -23.31
CA LYS A 62 7.47 -0.28 -23.63
C LYS A 62 7.32 -1.25 -24.79
N THR A 63 7.43 -0.77 -26.03
CA THR A 63 7.84 -1.60 -27.16
C THR A 63 9.04 -2.34 -26.62
N LEU A 64 8.94 -3.67 -26.51
CA LEU A 64 9.95 -4.53 -25.92
C LEU A 64 11.22 -4.42 -26.77
N SER A 65 11.96 -3.34 -26.57
CA SER A 65 13.34 -3.24 -26.99
C SER A 65 14.03 -4.25 -26.10
N PHE A 66 14.38 -5.40 -26.70
CA PHE A 66 15.24 -6.46 -26.15
C PHE A 66 16.62 -5.88 -25.79
N LYS A 67 16.64 -4.89 -24.90
CA LYS A 67 17.81 -4.27 -24.33
C LYS A 67 17.93 -4.78 -22.92
N SER A 68 18.32 -6.06 -22.85
CA SER A 68 18.77 -6.78 -21.66
C SER A 68 17.69 -6.90 -20.59
N GLU A 69 17.50 -8.13 -20.09
CA GLU A 69 17.01 -8.40 -18.75
C GLU A 69 17.85 -7.65 -17.71
N ARG A 70 17.70 -6.33 -17.63
CA ARG A 70 18.18 -5.59 -16.48
C ARG A 70 17.23 -5.94 -15.36
N THR A 71 17.68 -6.87 -14.53
CA THR A 71 17.16 -7.13 -13.20
C THR A 71 16.89 -5.79 -12.54
N MET A 72 15.62 -5.40 -12.43
CA MET A 72 15.26 -4.16 -11.77
C MET A 72 15.81 -4.22 -10.35
N SER A 73 16.47 -3.16 -9.91
CA SER A 73 16.92 -3.04 -8.53
C SER A 73 15.73 -3.12 -7.56
N PRO A 74 15.92 -3.54 -6.30
CA PRO A 74 14.87 -3.55 -5.29
C PRO A 74 14.16 -2.20 -5.15
N ASP A 75 14.90 -1.09 -5.20
CA ASP A 75 14.33 0.27 -5.16
C ASP A 75 13.47 0.57 -6.40
N GLU A 76 13.88 0.14 -7.59
CA GLU A 76 13.06 0.30 -8.80
C GLU A 76 11.79 -0.54 -8.73
N LYS A 77 11.86 -1.78 -8.21
CA LYS A 77 10.67 -2.63 -7.98
C LYS A 77 9.72 -1.98 -6.97
N PHE A 78 10.26 -1.44 -5.88
CA PHE A 78 9.49 -0.75 -4.84
C PHE A 78 8.82 0.53 -5.39
N MET A 79 9.59 1.41 -6.03
CA MET A 79 9.08 2.63 -6.66
C MET A 79 7.98 2.33 -7.67
N LYS A 80 8.19 1.34 -8.55
CA LYS A 80 7.21 0.94 -9.55
C LYS A 80 5.87 0.52 -8.92
N CYS A 81 5.91 -0.25 -7.83
CA CYS A 81 4.69 -0.63 -7.10
C CYS A 81 3.95 0.61 -6.54
N CYS A 82 4.68 1.58 -5.99
CA CYS A 82 4.07 2.81 -5.49
C CYS A 82 3.38 3.63 -6.59
N GLU A 83 4.03 3.76 -7.75
CA GLU A 83 3.44 4.39 -8.94
C GLU A 83 2.21 3.62 -9.44
N GLU A 84 2.28 2.29 -9.46
CA GLU A 84 1.17 1.43 -9.89
C GLU A 84 -0.07 1.56 -9.00
N ARG A 85 0.14 1.82 -7.70
CA ARG A 85 -0.92 2.09 -6.71
C ARG A 85 -1.35 3.57 -6.67
N ASN A 86 -0.84 4.41 -7.56
CA ASN A 86 -1.21 5.82 -7.68
C ASN A 86 -0.99 6.60 -6.37
N LEU A 87 0.13 6.34 -5.69
CA LEU A 87 0.52 7.14 -4.53
C LEU A 87 0.90 8.57 -4.96
N PRO A 88 0.56 9.61 -4.17
CA PRO A 88 0.91 10.99 -4.48
C PRO A 88 2.43 11.21 -4.36
N ASP A 89 2.96 12.22 -5.03
CA ASP A 89 4.41 12.49 -5.12
C ASP A 89 5.08 12.63 -3.74
N ALA A 90 4.36 13.22 -2.77
CA ALA A 90 4.80 13.30 -1.37
C ALA A 90 5.11 11.92 -0.77
N CYS A 91 4.35 10.89 -1.14
CA CYS A 91 4.57 9.50 -0.73
C CYS A 91 5.63 8.80 -1.57
N LEU A 92 5.74 9.13 -2.87
CA LEU A 92 6.78 8.56 -3.76
C LEU A 92 8.19 8.87 -3.25
N SER A 93 8.39 10.01 -2.58
CA SER A 93 9.65 10.33 -1.89
C SER A 93 10.12 9.27 -0.87
N LYS A 94 9.21 8.39 -0.43
CA LYS A 94 9.43 7.33 0.56
C LYS A 94 9.48 5.94 -0.06
N CYS A 95 9.32 5.82 -1.38
CA CYS A 95 9.28 4.54 -2.08
C CYS A 95 10.69 4.07 -2.50
N SER A 96 11.62 4.14 -1.56
CA SER A 96 12.95 3.53 -1.66
C SER A 96 13.35 3.01 -0.28
N PHE A 97 14.15 1.95 -0.21
CA PHE A 97 14.61 1.39 1.06
C PHE A 97 15.50 2.34 1.84
N ARG A 98 16.10 3.33 1.18
CA ARG A 98 16.89 4.40 1.80
C ARG A 98 16.02 5.48 2.44
N THR A 99 14.94 5.91 1.79
CA THR A 99 14.09 7.01 2.28
C THR A 99 12.94 6.52 3.15
N TYR A 100 12.53 5.27 2.99
CA TYR A 100 11.58 4.62 3.86
C TYR A 100 12.24 4.32 5.21
N THR A 101 12.05 5.18 6.20
CA THR A 101 12.71 5.09 7.50
C THR A 101 11.70 5.24 8.64
N LYS A 102 12.09 4.85 9.85
CA LYS A 102 11.32 5.11 11.07
C LYS A 102 10.95 6.59 11.18
N THR A 103 11.89 7.50 10.92
CA THR A 103 11.66 8.95 11.01
C THR A 103 10.64 9.42 9.99
N ALA A 104 10.69 8.91 8.75
CA ALA A 104 9.69 9.23 7.73
C ALA A 104 8.28 8.77 8.14
N LEU A 105 8.16 7.55 8.68
CA LEU A 105 6.88 7.04 9.21
C LEU A 105 6.37 7.83 10.42
N GLN A 106 7.27 8.23 11.33
CA GLN A 106 6.91 9.08 12.46
C GLN A 106 6.41 10.46 12.00
N ALA A 107 7.07 11.07 11.00
CA ALA A 107 6.61 12.34 10.44
C ALA A 107 5.22 12.21 9.78
N MET A 108 4.96 11.11 9.07
CA MET A 108 3.62 10.81 8.52
C MET A 108 2.58 10.65 9.64
N TYR A 109 2.93 9.92 10.71
CA TYR A 109 2.05 9.69 11.86
C TYR A 109 1.65 10.99 12.56
N PHE A 110 2.64 11.85 12.84
CA PHE A 110 2.42 13.15 13.48
C PHE A 110 1.89 14.23 12.51
N LYS A 111 1.55 13.86 11.27
CA LYS A 111 1.09 14.78 10.21
C LYS A 111 2.06 15.94 9.95
N GLN A 112 3.34 15.71 10.20
CA GLN A 112 4.44 16.61 9.84
C GLN A 112 4.90 16.40 8.40
N ASP A 113 4.41 15.34 7.76
CA ASP A 113 4.67 15.00 6.37
C ASP A 113 3.42 15.23 5.49
N TYR A 114 3.62 15.63 4.24
CA TYR A 114 2.54 15.79 3.26
C TYR A 114 1.95 14.44 2.81
N CYS A 115 2.68 13.34 2.96
CA CYS A 115 2.16 12.00 2.71
C CYS A 115 1.30 11.55 3.89
N PRO A 116 0.00 11.28 3.68
CA PRO A 116 -0.90 10.89 4.76
C PRO A 116 -0.55 9.49 5.29
N MET A 117 -0.76 9.28 6.59
CA MET A 117 -0.45 8.01 7.25
C MET A 117 -1.20 6.80 6.64
N GLN A 118 -2.38 7.02 6.07
CA GLN A 118 -3.16 5.99 5.38
C GLN A 118 -2.40 5.35 4.20
N ALA A 119 -1.50 6.10 3.55
CA ALA A 119 -0.69 5.59 2.46
C ALA A 119 0.42 4.64 2.94
N ALA A 120 0.78 4.64 4.23
CA ALA A 120 1.91 3.85 4.72
C ALA A 120 1.67 2.34 4.61
N ALA A 121 0.41 1.88 4.68
CA ALA A 121 0.07 0.48 4.45
C ALA A 121 0.39 0.06 3.01
N ASP A 122 0.08 0.89 2.02
CA ASP A 122 0.42 0.63 0.61
C ASP A 122 1.93 0.73 0.36
N ILE A 123 2.63 1.65 1.02
CA ILE A 123 4.10 1.76 0.95
C ILE A 123 4.76 0.51 1.54
N GLN A 124 4.32 0.06 2.72
CA GLN A 124 4.82 -1.17 3.37
C GLN A 124 4.55 -2.41 2.52
N TYR A 125 3.34 -2.53 1.96
CA TYR A 125 2.97 -3.59 1.02
C TYR A 125 3.92 -3.63 -0.18
N CYS A 126 4.20 -2.47 -0.77
CA CYS A 126 5.11 -2.35 -1.91
C CYS A 126 6.56 -2.68 -1.55
N ALA A 127 7.05 -2.27 -0.38
CA ALA A 127 8.38 -2.63 0.09
C ALA A 127 8.53 -4.16 0.25
N ALA A 128 7.52 -4.82 0.81
CA ALA A 128 7.52 -6.27 1.05
C ALA A 128 7.08 -7.11 -0.16
N GLN A 129 6.67 -6.48 -1.26
CA GLN A 129 6.09 -7.11 -2.46
C GLN A 129 4.92 -8.05 -2.18
N GLY A 130 4.12 -7.75 -1.16
CA GLY A 130 2.94 -8.55 -0.82
C GLY A 130 3.26 -9.99 -0.38
N GLN A 131 4.48 -10.25 0.10
CA GLN A 131 4.92 -11.57 0.57
C GLN A 131 4.97 -11.64 2.10
N ASP A 132 5.10 -12.87 2.62
CA ASP A 132 5.32 -13.13 4.04
C ASP A 132 6.82 -13.24 4.34
N HIS A 133 7.31 -12.38 5.22
CA HIS A 133 8.71 -12.32 5.65
C HIS A 133 8.90 -12.74 7.12
N THR A 134 7.88 -13.35 7.74
CA THR A 134 7.87 -13.66 9.17
C THR A 134 9.09 -14.47 9.60
N GLU A 135 9.51 -15.48 8.82
CA GLU A 135 10.69 -16.29 9.12
C GLU A 135 11.97 -15.44 9.19
N CYS A 136 12.16 -14.53 8.24
CA CYS A 136 13.31 -13.61 8.27
C CYS A 136 13.22 -12.65 9.46
N CYS A 137 12.03 -12.11 9.74
CA CYS A 137 11.81 -11.20 10.86
C CYS A 137 12.09 -11.82 12.23
N VAL A 138 11.74 -13.10 12.41
CA VAL A 138 12.06 -13.86 13.63
C VAL A 138 13.58 -13.93 13.81
N ARG A 139 14.31 -14.30 12.75
CA ARG A 139 15.79 -14.38 12.78
C ARG A 139 16.46 -13.01 12.98
N ASN A 140 15.83 -11.93 12.50
CA ASN A 140 16.34 -10.56 12.62
C ASN A 140 15.80 -9.81 13.84
N ALA A 141 15.31 -10.54 14.86
CA ALA A 141 14.93 -10.01 16.16
C ALA A 141 13.85 -8.91 16.12
N VAL A 142 12.96 -8.92 15.12
CA VAL A 142 11.86 -7.93 14.99
C VAL A 142 10.90 -8.03 16.17
N GLY A 143 10.68 -9.24 16.70
CA GLY A 143 9.81 -9.49 17.86
C GLY A 143 10.44 -9.15 19.23
N THR A 144 11.65 -8.60 19.27
CA THR A 144 12.36 -8.29 20.55
C THR A 144 12.06 -6.90 21.11
N THR A 145 11.09 -6.19 20.54
CA THR A 145 10.66 -4.87 21.01
C THR A 145 9.73 -5.00 22.21
N LEU A 146 9.33 -3.87 22.79
CA LEU A 146 8.32 -3.83 23.86
C LEU A 146 6.96 -4.42 23.41
N ALA A 147 6.63 -4.35 22.12
CA ALA A 147 5.41 -4.93 21.57
C ALA A 147 5.51 -6.44 21.27
N GLY A 148 6.71 -7.03 21.41
CA GLY A 148 6.93 -8.46 21.28
C GLY A 148 6.56 -9.00 19.89
N ASN A 149 5.95 -10.19 19.87
CA ASN A 149 5.54 -10.88 18.64
C ASN A 149 4.48 -10.14 17.82
N LYS A 150 3.82 -9.11 18.37
CA LYS A 150 2.87 -8.29 17.61
C LYS A 150 3.55 -7.66 16.39
N CYS A 151 4.85 -7.41 16.45
CA CYS A 151 5.59 -6.80 15.34
C CYS A 151 5.70 -7.67 14.10
N PHE A 152 5.49 -8.99 14.21
CA PHE A 152 5.45 -9.87 13.06
C PHE A 152 4.26 -9.61 12.13
N THR A 153 3.25 -8.90 12.62
CA THR A 153 2.14 -8.42 11.78
C THR A 153 2.60 -7.48 10.66
N PHE A 154 3.77 -6.85 10.78
CA PHE A 154 4.36 -6.02 9.72
C PHE A 154 5.24 -6.82 8.75
N CYS A 155 5.54 -8.06 9.06
CA CYS A 155 6.36 -8.94 8.23
C CYS A 155 5.51 -9.72 7.22
N ASP A 156 4.27 -10.06 7.59
CA ASP A 156 3.30 -10.61 6.66
C ASP A 156 2.55 -9.48 5.94
N GLN A 157 2.91 -9.24 4.68
CA GLN A 157 2.26 -8.23 3.83
C GLN A 157 1.36 -8.85 2.77
N ARG A 158 0.96 -10.13 2.91
CA ARG A 158 0.01 -10.74 1.98
C ARG A 158 -1.32 -9.98 1.98
N PRO A 159 -1.97 -9.82 0.80
CA PRO A 159 -3.29 -9.21 0.74
C PRO A 159 -4.28 -9.88 1.69
N GLY A 160 -5.09 -9.09 2.39
CA GLY A 160 -6.10 -9.58 3.34
C GLY A 160 -5.73 -9.41 4.81
N ASN A 161 -4.45 -9.21 5.14
CA ASN A 161 -4.01 -8.90 6.50
C ASN A 161 -3.67 -7.40 6.65
N VAL A 162 -4.69 -6.53 6.54
CA VAL A 162 -4.49 -5.08 6.69
C VAL A 162 -4.39 -4.74 8.16
N THR A 163 -3.19 -4.44 8.62
CA THR A 163 -2.93 -4.03 10.01
C THR A 163 -3.25 -2.55 10.18
N GLN A 164 -4.04 -2.22 11.19
CA GLN A 164 -4.27 -0.83 11.54
C GLN A 164 -3.04 -0.31 12.28
N LEU A 165 -2.39 0.69 11.68
CA LEU A 165 -1.16 1.29 12.18
C LEU A 165 -1.49 2.25 13.33
N ASP A 166 -1.84 1.69 14.49
CA ASP A 166 -2.14 2.43 15.72
C ASP A 166 -0.90 2.68 16.59
N LEU A 167 -1.08 3.42 17.70
CA LEU A 167 -0.01 3.76 18.66
C LEU A 167 0.66 2.55 19.30
N SER A 168 -0.05 1.42 19.45
CA SER A 168 0.46 0.22 20.12
C SER A 168 1.60 -0.44 19.34
N TYR A 169 1.70 -0.15 18.04
CA TYR A 169 2.73 -0.67 17.15
C TYR A 169 3.95 0.24 17.02
N LEU A 170 3.98 1.42 17.65
CA LEU A 170 5.13 2.32 17.56
C LEU A 170 6.44 1.68 18.02
N ALA A 171 6.39 0.82 19.04
CA ALA A 171 7.56 0.07 19.52
C ALA A 171 8.13 -0.88 18.45
N CYS A 172 7.31 -1.37 17.51
CA CYS A 172 7.78 -2.21 16.41
C CYS A 172 8.72 -1.47 15.47
N TYR A 173 8.57 -0.15 15.35
CA TYR A 173 9.45 0.64 14.50
C TYR A 173 10.88 0.80 15.06
N ASP A 174 11.14 0.43 16.32
CA ASP A 174 12.52 0.34 16.83
C ASP A 174 13.36 -0.71 16.09
N ARG A 175 12.70 -1.69 15.46
CA ARG A 175 13.33 -2.72 14.61
C ARG A 175 12.97 -2.54 13.14
N PHE A 176 12.59 -1.33 12.73
CA PHE A 176 12.15 -1.07 11.36
C PHE A 176 13.22 -1.37 10.30
N GLU A 177 14.48 -1.03 10.59
CA GLU A 177 15.58 -1.34 9.67
C GLU A 177 15.79 -2.86 9.51
N ASN A 178 15.61 -3.63 10.59
CA ASN A 178 15.69 -5.10 10.55
C ASN A 178 14.54 -5.69 9.71
N MET A 179 13.33 -5.13 9.81
CA MET A 179 12.20 -5.52 8.97
C MET A 179 12.50 -5.24 7.49
N LYS A 180 12.93 -4.01 7.16
CA LYS A 180 13.27 -3.64 5.78
C LYS A 180 14.41 -4.47 5.19
N ALA A 181 15.39 -4.86 6.00
CA ALA A 181 16.49 -5.71 5.55
C ALA A 181 15.97 -7.03 4.98
N CYS A 182 14.97 -7.65 5.64
CA CYS A 182 14.32 -8.86 5.14
C CYS A 182 13.65 -8.65 3.78
N PHE A 183 12.92 -7.55 3.64
CA PHE A 183 12.27 -7.20 2.37
C PHE A 183 13.31 -7.05 1.26
N TRP A 184 14.35 -6.25 1.51
CA TRP A 184 15.45 -6.01 0.57
C TRP A 184 16.16 -7.29 0.14
N GLN A 185 16.49 -8.16 1.09
CA GLN A 185 17.15 -9.44 0.81
C GLN A 185 16.33 -10.29 -0.15
N LYS A 186 15.03 -10.46 0.14
CA LYS A 186 14.13 -11.23 -0.72
C LYS A 186 14.12 -10.68 -2.15
N LEU A 187 14.12 -9.35 -2.32
CA LEU A 187 14.06 -8.72 -3.65
C LEU A 187 15.32 -8.90 -4.49
N ASN A 188 16.47 -9.07 -3.83
CA ASN A 188 17.75 -9.40 -4.45
C ASN A 188 17.90 -10.89 -4.73
N GLU A 189 17.29 -11.74 -3.92
CA GLU A 189 17.30 -13.19 -4.10
C GLU A 189 16.40 -13.66 -5.25
N GLN A 190 15.39 -12.89 -5.65
CA GLN A 190 14.55 -13.22 -6.81
C GLN A 190 15.33 -12.95 -8.12
N PRO A 191 15.77 -14.01 -8.85
CA PRO A 191 16.18 -13.84 -10.24
C PRO A 191 14.95 -13.42 -11.07
N ALA A 192 15.16 -12.89 -12.27
CA ALA A 192 14.05 -12.61 -13.19
C ALA A 192 13.14 -13.86 -13.31
N PRO A 193 11.81 -13.70 -13.41
CA PRO A 193 10.93 -14.85 -13.55
C PRO A 193 11.35 -15.65 -14.77
N GLU A 194 11.85 -16.87 -14.55
CA GLU A 194 12.03 -17.86 -15.60
C GLU A 194 10.67 -18.02 -16.27
N PHE A 195 10.56 -17.53 -17.51
CA PHE A 195 9.44 -17.84 -18.37
C PHE A 195 9.48 -19.34 -18.64
N SER A 196 8.83 -20.12 -17.79
CA SER A 196 8.58 -21.53 -18.05
C SER A 196 7.61 -21.57 -19.22
N SER A 197 8.16 -21.60 -20.44
CA SER A 197 7.45 -21.89 -21.67
C SER A 197 6.99 -23.35 -21.61
N ASN A 198 5.94 -23.64 -20.85
CA ASN A 198 5.16 -24.85 -21.06
C ASN A 198 4.20 -24.57 -22.22
N ILE A 199 4.73 -24.54 -23.44
CA ILE A 199 3.93 -24.74 -24.65
C ILE A 199 4.07 -26.21 -25.00
N ASP A 200 3.35 -27.05 -24.25
CA ASP A 200 3.05 -28.41 -24.66
C ASP A 200 1.56 -28.63 -24.35
N ALA A 201 0.74 -28.47 -25.39
CA ALA A 201 -0.59 -29.03 -25.45
C ALA A 201 -0.95 -29.20 -26.93
N GLU A 202 -0.53 -30.34 -27.48
CA GLU A 202 -1.19 -30.97 -28.61
C GLU A 202 -2.70 -30.98 -28.34
N SER A 203 -3.47 -30.28 -29.18
CA SER A 203 -4.90 -30.53 -29.28
C SER A 203 -5.12 -31.46 -30.46
N GLU A 204 -5.19 -32.75 -30.16
CA GLU A 204 -5.91 -33.73 -30.98
C GLU A 204 -7.30 -33.16 -31.31
N PHE A 205 -7.51 -32.84 -32.59
CA PHE A 205 -8.82 -32.48 -33.10
C PHE A 205 -9.43 -33.71 -33.76
N SER A 206 -10.37 -34.34 -33.04
CA SER A 206 -11.18 -35.44 -33.56
C SER A 206 -12.27 -34.89 -34.48
N GLU A 207 -12.36 -35.43 -35.69
CA GLU A 207 -13.39 -35.12 -36.69
C GLU A 207 -14.78 -35.57 -36.23
N GLN A 208 -15.74 -34.66 -36.10
CA GLN A 208 -17.12 -34.90 -36.50
C GLN A 208 -17.91 -33.58 -36.61
N GLY A 209 -18.45 -33.28 -37.80
CA GLY A 209 -19.42 -32.20 -38.02
C GLY A 209 -20.78 -32.47 -37.34
N PRO A 210 -21.82 -31.58 -37.48
CA PRO A 210 -22.13 -30.85 -38.71
C PRO A 210 -22.53 -29.36 -38.57
N SER A 211 -22.32 -28.65 -39.68
CA SER A 211 -23.07 -27.52 -40.26
C SER A 211 -23.86 -26.56 -39.34
N ARG A 212 -23.36 -25.33 -39.20
CA ARG A 212 -24.20 -24.12 -39.17
C ARG A 212 -23.55 -22.97 -39.95
N GLN A 213 -24.25 -22.53 -40.99
CA GLN A 213 -23.97 -21.34 -41.79
C GLN A 213 -24.04 -20.09 -40.93
N PHE A 214 -23.01 -19.24 -40.99
CA PHE A 214 -23.15 -17.83 -40.64
C PHE A 214 -22.64 -16.97 -41.78
N ALA A 215 -23.54 -16.09 -42.22
CA ALA A 215 -23.42 -15.21 -43.37
C ALA A 215 -22.28 -14.20 -43.20
N LEU A 216 -21.48 -14.04 -44.26
CA LEU A 216 -20.60 -12.89 -44.42
C LEU A 216 -21.43 -11.62 -44.64
N SER A 217 -21.07 -10.54 -43.96
CA SER A 217 -21.47 -9.19 -44.36
C SER A 217 -20.30 -8.21 -44.19
N SER A 218 -19.83 -7.76 -45.36
CA SER A 218 -19.15 -6.50 -45.68
C SER A 218 -17.92 -6.06 -44.88
N VAL A 219 -16.77 -6.30 -45.49
CA VAL A 219 -15.53 -5.52 -45.37
C VAL A 219 -15.78 -4.09 -45.87
N ARG A 220 -15.48 -3.08 -45.05
CA ARG A 220 -15.34 -1.68 -45.50
C ARG A 220 -13.87 -1.35 -45.73
N THR A 221 -13.51 -1.11 -46.98
CA THR A 221 -12.21 -0.64 -47.44
C THR A 221 -12.03 0.85 -47.11
N PHE A 222 -10.98 1.23 -46.40
CA PHE A 222 -10.55 2.62 -46.27
C PHE A 222 -9.62 2.98 -47.43
N GLN A 223 -9.99 3.99 -48.23
CA GLN A 223 -9.13 4.57 -49.25
C GLN A 223 -8.25 5.67 -48.66
N ALA A 224 -6.94 5.60 -48.94
CA ALA A 224 -5.98 6.68 -48.70
C ALA A 224 -6.04 7.70 -49.85
N LYS A 225 -6.19 8.98 -49.52
CA LYS A 225 -6.05 10.11 -50.47
C LYS A 225 -4.58 10.48 -50.60
N THR A 226 -4.07 10.44 -51.83
CA THR A 226 -2.76 10.97 -52.24
C THR A 226 -2.81 12.49 -52.40
N PHE A 227 -1.73 13.14 -52.00
CA PHE A 227 -1.45 14.57 -52.14
C PHE A 227 -0.87 14.84 -53.53
N GLY A 228 -1.34 15.90 -54.22
CA GLY A 228 -0.81 16.30 -55.52
C GLY A 228 -0.89 17.82 -55.69
N GLN A 229 0.31 18.41 -55.82
CA GLN A 229 0.72 19.75 -56.30
C GLN A 229 -0.07 20.98 -55.84
#